data_AF-A0A3M2ZIH6-F1
#
_entry.id   AF-A0A3M2ZIH6-F1
#
_cell.length_a   1.000
_cell.length_b   1.000
_cell.length_c   1.000
_cell.angle_alpha   90.00
_cell.angle_beta   90.00
_cell.angle_gamma   90.00
#
_symmetry.space_group_name_H-M   'P 1'
#
loop_
_entity.id
_entity.type
_entity.pdbx_description
1 polymer ?
#
loop_
_entity_poly.entity_id
_entity_poly.type
_entity_poly.pdbx_seq_one_letter_code
_entity_poly.pdbx_strand_id
1 'polypeptide(L)'
;MGGSLNFITKLASRDKDSLEGRVSYSRYDTWETAIGVNQALNEGEGARHYARLDYSRTHTNGYIDRQENGAGNLAFSLLSDINDQLSHTLAIEYLEEQ
;
A
#
# COMPACT_ATOMS: atom_id res chain seq x y z
N MET A 1 18.45 3.33 19.55
CA MET A 1 18.36 2.17 18.64
C MET A 1 17.18 2.42 17.72
N GLY A 2 17.42 3.10 16.59
CA GLY A 2 16.37 3.36 15.59
C GLY A 2 16.16 2.09 14.77
N GLY A 3 15.06 1.38 15.00
CA GLY A 3 14.68 0.28 14.12
C GLY A 3 14.30 0.85 12.76
N SER A 4 14.86 0.31 11.68
CA SER A 4 14.44 0.66 10.34
C SER A 4 13.09 -0.02 10.05
N LEU A 5 12.02 0.76 9.98
CA LEU A 5 10.75 0.32 9.42
C LEU A 5 10.89 0.35 7.89
N ASN A 6 10.99 -0.82 7.27
CA ASN A 6 11.05 -0.94 5.83
C ASN A 6 9.62 -1.22 5.33
N PHE A 7 8.95 -0.18 4.86
CA PHE A 7 7.65 -0.31 4.22
C PHE A 7 7.89 -0.73 2.78
N ILE A 8 7.91 -2.05 2.54
CA ILE A 8 7.90 -2.58 1.16
C ILE A 8 6.46 -2.46 0.67
N THR A 9 6.19 -1.44 -0.14
CA THR A 9 4.94 -1.29 -0.85
C THR A 9 4.74 -2.48 -1.79
N LYS A 10 3.54 -3.06 -1.75
CA LYS A 10 3.20 -4.19 -2.62
C LYS A 10 2.84 -3.66 -4.01
N LEU A 11 3.31 -4.36 -5.05
CA LEU A 11 3.00 -4.02 -6.45
C LEU A 11 1.83 -4.83 -6.97
N ALA A 12 1.20 -4.33 -8.04
CA ALA A 12 0.17 -5.04 -8.76
C ALA A 12 0.66 -6.42 -9.22
N SER A 13 -0.14 -7.44 -8.92
CA SER A 13 0.11 -8.85 -9.20
C SER A 13 -0.90 -9.38 -10.21
N ARG A 14 -0.46 -10.39 -10.96
CA ARG A 14 -1.29 -11.21 -11.85
C ARG A 14 -2.18 -12.21 -11.09
N ASP A 15 -1.97 -12.34 -9.79
CA ASP A 15 -2.76 -13.22 -8.94
C ASP A 15 -4.24 -12.81 -8.92
N LYS A 16 -5.09 -13.75 -8.50
CA LYS A 16 -6.53 -13.49 -8.33
C LYS A 16 -6.77 -12.24 -7.50
N ASP A 17 -7.89 -11.59 -7.78
CA ASP A 17 -8.38 -10.45 -7.04
C ASP A 17 -8.25 -10.69 -5.53
N SER A 18 -7.53 -9.79 -4.86
CA SER A 18 -7.23 -9.91 -3.44
C SER A 18 -7.60 -8.62 -2.72
N LEU A 19 -8.19 -8.79 -1.55
CA LEU A 19 -8.48 -7.74 -0.59
C LEU A 19 -7.82 -8.13 0.72
N GLU A 20 -6.91 -7.29 1.18
CA GLU A 20 -6.14 -7.48 2.39
C GLU A 20 -6.42 -6.34 3.34
N GLY A 21 -6.62 -6.64 4.62
CA GLY A 21 -6.76 -5.66 5.69
C GLY A 21 -5.91 -6.06 6.88
N ARG A 22 -5.22 -5.10 7.48
CA ARG A 22 -4.46 -5.27 8.71
C ARG A 22 -4.83 -4.18 9.70
N VAL A 23 -5.04 -4.58 10.94
CA VAL A 23 -5.11 -3.66 12.07
C VAL A 23 -4.11 -4.15 13.09
N SER A 24 -3.31 -3.23 13.64
CA SER A 24 -2.40 -3.56 14.73
C SER A 24 -2.48 -2.50 15.83
N TYR A 25 -2.26 -2.95 17.07
CA TYR A 25 -2.23 -2.10 18.24
C TYR A 25 -0.94 -2.37 19.00
N SER A 26 -0.24 -1.30 19.37
CA SER A 26 1.08 -1.35 19.99
C SER A 26 1.13 -0.47 21.24
N ARG A 27 2.23 -0.56 21.99
CA ARG A 27 2.48 0.30 23.15
C ARG A 27 2.49 1.78 22.73
N TYR A 28 2.25 2.69 23.67
CA TYR A 28 2.08 4.14 23.45
C TYR A 28 0.79 4.52 22.72
N ASP A 29 -0.27 3.71 22.91
CA ASP A 29 -1.57 3.88 22.26
C ASP A 29 -1.47 4.00 20.73
N THR A 30 -0.42 3.40 20.15
CA THR A 30 -0.22 3.39 18.70
C THR A 30 -1.19 2.40 18.07
N TRP A 31 -2.02 2.90 17.15
CA TRP A 31 -2.84 2.05 16.30
C TRP A 31 -2.45 2.26 14.84
N GLU A 32 -2.39 1.16 14.11
CA GLU A 32 -2.10 1.14 12.68
C GLU A 32 -3.21 0.39 11.97
N THR A 33 -3.69 0.98 10.87
CA THR A 33 -4.62 0.35 9.94
C THR A 33 -4.02 0.36 8.55
N ALA A 34 -4.12 -0.75 7.84
CA ALA A 34 -3.75 -0.86 6.45
C ALA A 34 -4.79 -1.65 5.67
N ILE A 35 -5.03 -1.25 4.44
CA ILE A 35 -5.89 -1.93 3.48
C ILE A 35 -5.20 -1.96 2.12
N GLY A 36 -5.29 -3.09 1.44
CA GLY A 36 -4.72 -3.30 0.12
C GLY A 36 -5.70 -4.04 -0.76
N VAL A 37 -5.84 -3.60 -2.01
CA VAL A 37 -6.65 -4.29 -3.01
C VAL A 37 -5.81 -4.48 -4.27
N ASN A 38 -5.82 -5.69 -4.82
CA ASN A 38 -5.26 -6.00 -6.13
C ASN A 38 -6.36 -6.58 -7.01
N GLN A 39 -6.52 -6.06 -8.21
CA GLN A 39 -7.57 -6.48 -9.11
C GLN A 39 -7.13 -6.46 -10.57
N ALA A 40 -7.58 -7.44 -11.35
CA ALA A 40 -7.49 -7.38 -12.80
C ALA A 40 -8.48 -6.35 -13.35
N LEU A 41 -8.00 -5.40 -14.16
CA LEU A 41 -8.83 -4.35 -14.75
C LEU A 41 -9.52 -4.80 -16.04
N ASN A 42 -9.04 -5.88 -16.66
CA ASN A 42 -9.63 -6.42 -17.87
C ASN A 42 -9.44 -7.93 -18.01
N GLU A 43 -10.34 -8.54 -18.77
CA GLU A 43 -10.32 -9.96 -19.14
C GLU A 43 -10.51 -10.08 -20.66
N GLY A 44 -9.72 -10.91 -21.35
CA GLY A 44 -9.87 -11.16 -22.79
C GLY A 44 -8.55 -11.23 -23.57
N GLU A 45 -8.66 -11.26 -24.90
CA GLU A 45 -7.50 -11.17 -25.82
C GLU A 45 -6.95 -9.74 -25.88
N GLY A 46 -5.63 -9.59 -25.72
CA GLY A 46 -4.94 -8.30 -25.74
C GLY A 46 -4.07 -8.07 -24.51
N ALA A 47 -3.71 -6.81 -24.27
CA ALA A 47 -2.89 -6.43 -23.13
C ALA A 47 -3.66 -6.64 -21.82
N ARG A 48 -3.03 -7.24 -20.80
CA ARG A 48 -3.66 -7.46 -19.48
C ARG A 48 -3.20 -6.40 -18.51
N HIS A 49 -4.14 -5.82 -17.78
CA HIS A 49 -3.90 -4.74 -16.85
C HIS A 49 -4.32 -5.17 -15.45
N TYR A 50 -3.43 -4.95 -14.48
CA TYR A 50 -3.66 -5.26 -13.07
C TYR A 50 -3.36 -4.01 -12.27
N ALA A 51 -4.27 -3.60 -11.40
CA ALA A 51 -4.06 -2.46 -10.52
C ALA A 51 -4.01 -2.92 -9.07
N ARG A 52 -3.14 -2.26 -8.31
CA ARG A 52 -3.09 -2.39 -6.86
C ARG A 52 -3.11 -1.04 -6.20
N LEU A 53 -3.91 -0.93 -5.15
CA LEU A 53 -4.00 0.23 -4.29
C LEU A 53 -3.77 -0.24 -2.85
N ASP A 54 -2.80 0.36 -2.18
CA ASP A 54 -2.53 0.16 -0.76
C ASP A 54 -2.66 1.49 -0.03
N TYR A 55 -3.35 1.48 1.10
CA TYR A 55 -3.44 2.61 2.00
C TYR A 55 -3.13 2.16 3.42
N SER A 56 -2.27 2.90 4.10
CA SER A 56 -2.01 2.69 5.53
C SER A 56 -2.02 4.01 6.28
N ARG A 57 -2.40 3.92 7.55
CA ARG A 57 -2.38 5.03 8.48
C ARG A 57 -1.91 4.54 9.84
N THR A 58 -1.00 5.31 10.42
CA THR A 58 -0.48 5.10 11.77
C THR A 58 -0.80 6.33 12.59
N HIS A 59 -1.34 6.10 13.78
CA HIS A 59 -1.61 7.14 14.76
C HIS A 59 -0.94 6.76 16.07
N THR A 60 -0.23 7.70 16.69
CA THR A 60 0.50 7.50 17.95
C THR A 60 0.28 8.68 18.88
N ASN A 61 -0.07 8.40 20.14
CA ASN A 61 -0.07 9.43 21.17
C ASN A 61 1.36 9.59 21.71
N GLY A 62 1.98 10.74 21.40
CA GLY A 62 3.28 11.09 21.96
C GLY A 62 3.23 11.34 23.46
N TYR A 63 4.35 11.14 24.16
CA TYR A 63 4.53 11.37 25.60
C TYR A 63 4.45 12.86 26.02
N ILE A 64 4.18 13.77 25.08
CA ILE A 64 4.10 15.22 25.27
C ILE A 64 2.70 15.69 24.84
N ASP A 65 1.99 16.36 25.74
CA ASP A 65 0.69 16.97 25.48
C ASP A 65 0.74 17.85 24.22
N ARG A 66 -0.09 17.50 23.22
CA ARG A 66 -0.40 18.23 21.95
C ARG A 66 0.45 17.94 20.70
N GLN A 67 1.12 16.79 20.59
CA GLN A 67 1.71 16.37 19.32
C GLN A 67 1.12 15.03 18.85
N GLU A 68 -0.04 15.08 18.18
CA GLU A 68 -0.59 13.97 17.39
C GLU A 68 0.26 13.83 16.12
N ASN A 69 1.29 12.99 16.16
CA ASN A 69 2.02 12.64 14.94
C ASN A 69 1.25 11.51 14.23
N GLY A 70 0.80 11.78 13.01
CA GLY A 70 0.03 10.85 12.19
C GLY A 70 0.72 10.66 10.85
N ALA A 71 1.06 9.42 10.50
CA ALA A 71 1.64 9.11 9.20
C ALA A 71 0.62 8.37 8.34
N GLY A 72 0.34 8.89 7.15
CA GLY A 72 -0.45 8.25 6.11
C GLY A 72 0.44 7.84 4.95
N ASN A 73 0.25 6.64 4.41
CA ASN A 73 0.88 6.23 3.16
C ASN A 73 -0.18 5.75 2.20
N LEU A 74 -0.14 6.24 0.96
CA LEU A 74 -0.96 5.79 -0.13
C LEU A 74 -0.05 5.35 -1.27
N ALA A 75 -0.21 4.12 -1.73
CA ALA A 75 0.50 3.61 -2.87
C ALA A 75 -0.45 3.07 -3.92
N PHE A 76 -0.14 3.36 -5.17
CA PHE A 76 -0.84 2.87 -6.32
C PHE A 76 0.15 2.26 -7.31
N SER A 77 -0.19 1.10 -7.86
CA SER A 77 0.57 0.51 -8.95
C SER A 77 -0.33 -0.09 -10.03
N LEU A 78 0.15 -0.03 -11.26
CA LEU A 78 -0.51 -0.55 -12.45
C LEU A 78 0.50 -1.39 -13.23
N LEU A 79 0.26 -2.69 -13.29
CA LEU A 79 0.97 -3.61 -14.16
C LEU A 79 0.20 -3.75 -15.46
N SER A 80 0.89 -3.58 -16.59
CA SER A 80 0.35 -3.75 -17.93
C SER A 80 1.22 -4.74 -18.70
N ASP A 81 0.69 -5.93 -18.94
CA ASP A 81 1.28 -6.93 -19.81
C ASP A 81 0.87 -6.62 -21.25
N ILE A 82 1.76 -5.98 -21.99
CA ILE A 82 1.51 -5.51 -23.36
C ILE A 82 1.52 -6.70 -24.34
N ASN A 83 2.41 -7.67 -24.11
CA ASN A 83 2.48 -8.95 -24.81
C ASN A 83 3.16 -10.00 -23.91
N ASP A 84 3.32 -11.24 -24.38
CA ASP A 84 3.90 -12.36 -23.62
C ASP A 84 5.36 -12.12 -23.15
N GLN A 85 6.04 -11.10 -23.66
CA GLN A 85 7.45 -10.80 -23.38
C GLN A 85 7.68 -9.39 -22.82
N LEU A 86 6.67 -8.52 -22.79
CA LEU A 86 6.78 -7.13 -22.37
C LEU A 86 5.71 -6.78 -21.35
N SER A 87 6.19 -6.44 -20.15
CA SER A 87 5.38 -5.93 -19.05
C SER A 87 5.88 -4.55 -18.64
N HIS A 88 4.95 -3.65 -18.33
CA HIS A 88 5.25 -2.33 -17.81
C HIS A 88 4.57 -2.15 -16.45
N THR A 89 5.32 -1.68 -15.46
CA THR A 89 4.78 -1.37 -14.14
C THR A 89 4.95 0.11 -13.86
N LEU A 90 3.82 0.78 -13.67
CA LEU A 90 3.77 2.13 -13.11
C LEU A 90 3.53 2.00 -11.61
N ALA A 91 4.31 2.68 -10.78
CA ALA A 91 4.12 2.73 -9.34
C ALA A 91 4.26 4.17 -8.84
N ILE A 92 3.34 4.59 -7.98
CA ILE A 92 3.27 5.92 -7.39
C ILE A 92 3.03 5.75 -5.89
N GLU A 93 3.79 6.47 -5.09
CA GLU A 93 3.69 6.48 -3.64
C GLU A 93 3.53 7.91 -3.14
N TYR A 94 2.66 8.09 -2.15
CA TYR A 94 2.41 9.35 -1.49
C TYR A 94 2.46 9.13 0.02
N LEU A 95 3.42 9.79 0.65
CA LEU A 95 3.60 9.79 2.09
C LEU A 95 3.14 11.15 2.64
N GLU A 96 2.24 11.10 3.61
CA GLU A 96 1.82 12.24 4.41
C GLU A 96 2.34 12.05 5.84
N GLU A 97 3.24 12.95 6.28
CA GLU A 97 3.70 13.01 7.67
C GLU A 97 3.13 14.29 8.31
N GLN A 98 2.36 14.12 9.38
CA GLN A 98 1.84 15.21 10.23
C GLN A 98 2.55 15.24 11.57
#